data_AF-A0A3D4FV30-F1
#
_entry.id   AF-A0A3D4FV30-F1
#
_cell.length_a   1.000
_cell.length_b   1.000
_cell.length_c   1.000
_cell.angle_alpha   90.00
_cell.angle_beta   90.00
_cell.angle_gamma   90.00
#
_symmetry.space_group_name_H-M   'P 1'
#
loop_
_entity.id
_entity.type
_entity.pdbx_description
1 polymer ?
#
loop_
_entity_poly.entity_id
_entity_poly.type
_entity_poly.pdbx_seq_one_letter_code
_entity_poly.pdbx_strand_id
1 'polypeptide(L)'
;MTDTTLTLIVASGALAVTLVRLSVTAARLDVNSPARLVAELRLAQFAALVLALFGGIYIGIPLVQEASPGAGIDVALAIGFLAIASAAITQEPARALTLVSLGFAGHAVVALAHGADRLPSDSVPEWFPVACAIYDVTVAAVCYLPIVRRP
;
A
#
# COMPACT_ATOMS: atom_id res chain seq x y z
N MET A 1 -17.98 -15.34 -9.70
CA MET A 1 -16.69 -14.90 -9.13
C MET A 1 -15.64 -15.94 -9.51
N THR A 2 -14.50 -15.53 -10.08
CA THR A 2 -13.43 -16.46 -10.48
C THR A 2 -12.56 -16.84 -9.27
N ASP A 3 -11.85 -17.97 -9.36
CA ASP A 3 -10.91 -18.39 -8.31
C ASP A 3 -9.85 -17.32 -8.03
N THR A 4 -9.30 -16.70 -9.08
CA THR A 4 -8.35 -15.58 -8.96
C THR A 4 -8.92 -14.41 -8.19
N THR A 5 -10.19 -14.05 -8.44
CA THR A 5 -10.87 -12.95 -7.71
C THR A 5 -11.01 -13.30 -6.23
N LEU A 6 -11.40 -14.54 -5.91
CA LEU A 6 -11.53 -14.99 -4.53
C LEU A 6 -10.17 -15.00 -3.81
N THR A 7 -9.13 -15.53 -4.46
CA THR A 7 -7.77 -15.54 -3.90
C THR A 7 -7.27 -14.14 -3.61
N LEU A 8 -7.49 -13.19 -4.53
CA LEU A 8 -7.14 -11.78 -4.33
C LEU A 8 -7.87 -11.20 -3.12
N ILE A 9 -9.19 -11.40 -2.99
CA ILE A 9 -9.98 -10.91 -1.86
C ILE A 9 -9.45 -11.48 -0.54
N VAL A 10 -9.19 -12.78 -0.48
CA VAL A 10 -8.68 -13.44 0.73
C VAL A 10 -7.28 -12.93 1.09
N ALA A 11 -6.38 -12.83 0.11
CA ALA A 11 -5.02 -12.34 0.33
C ALA A 11 -5.01 -10.89 0.81
N SER A 12 -5.70 -9.98 0.11
CA SER A 12 -5.82 -8.58 0.51
C SER A 12 -6.50 -8.44 1.87
N GLY A 13 -7.54 -9.23 2.15
CA GLY A 13 -8.20 -9.26 3.45
C GLY A 13 -7.24 -9.66 4.58
N ALA A 14 -6.43 -10.70 4.39
CA ALA A 14 -5.45 -11.14 5.38
C ALA A 14 -4.37 -10.06 5.66
N LEU A 15 -3.89 -9.38 4.61
CA LEU A 15 -2.93 -8.28 4.74
C LEU A 15 -3.54 -7.09 5.50
N ALA A 16 -4.76 -6.67 5.14
CA ALA A 16 -5.47 -5.59 5.82
C ALA A 16 -5.72 -5.90 7.30
N VAL A 17 -6.19 -7.12 7.63
CA VAL A 17 -6.40 -7.53 9.03
C VAL A 17 -5.10 -7.47 9.82
N THR A 18 -3.99 -7.89 9.23
CA THR A 18 -2.66 -7.82 9.87
C THR A 18 -2.24 -6.37 10.14
N LEU A 19 -2.40 -5.48 9.16
CA LEU A 19 -2.11 -4.06 9.30
C LEU A 19 -3.00 -3.38 10.36
N VAL A 20 -4.30 -3.67 10.35
CA VAL A 20 -5.26 -3.16 11.35
C VAL A 20 -4.86 -3.62 12.74
N ARG A 21 -4.52 -4.90 12.91
CA ARG A 21 -4.07 -5.44 14.20
C ARG A 21 -2.80 -4.73 14.69
N LEU A 22 -1.80 -4.54 13.82
CA LEU A 22 -0.55 -3.86 14.18
C LEU A 22 -0.80 -2.39 14.54
N SER A 23 -1.63 -1.69 13.78
CA SER A 23 -2.02 -0.30 14.04
C SER A 23 -2.76 -0.15 15.36
N VAL A 24 -3.79 -0.97 15.61
CA VAL A 24 -4.53 -0.97 16.87
C VAL A 24 -3.62 -1.27 18.06
N THR A 25 -2.66 -2.19 17.90
CA THR A 25 -1.67 -2.47 18.95
C THR A 25 -0.81 -1.25 19.23
N ALA A 26 -0.22 -0.63 18.20
CA ALA A 26 0.59 0.58 18.35
C ALA A 26 -0.21 1.75 18.97
N ALA A 27 -1.45 1.95 18.52
CA ALA A 27 -2.34 3.03 18.92
C ALA A 27 -2.94 2.90 20.34
N ARG A 28 -2.76 1.74 21.01
CA ARG A 28 -3.21 1.48 22.39
C ARG A 28 -2.07 1.54 23.41
N LEU A 29 -0.82 1.53 22.96
CA LEU A 29 0.34 1.58 23.85
C LEU A 29 0.59 3.01 24.32
N ASP A 30 1.16 3.12 25.53
CA ASP A 30 1.54 4.42 26.09
C ASP A 30 2.58 5.12 25.19
N VAL A 31 2.40 6.43 25.03
CA VAL A 31 3.11 7.28 24.09
C VAL A 31 4.61 7.35 24.39
N ASN A 32 4.97 7.22 25.66
CA ASN A 32 6.35 7.26 26.15
C ASN A 32 6.97 5.86 26.29
N SER A 33 6.22 4.80 25.97
CA SER A 33 6.71 3.43 26.15
C SER A 33 7.63 2.99 24.99
N PRO A 34 8.78 2.35 25.26
CA PRO A 34 9.60 1.72 24.22
C PRO A 34 8.83 0.68 23.40
N ALA A 35 7.82 0.04 24.00
CA ALA A 35 6.96 -0.93 23.32
C ALA A 35 6.19 -0.29 22.16
N ARG A 36 5.75 0.97 22.29
CA ARG A 36 5.07 1.68 21.22
C ARG A 36 5.99 1.91 20.03
N LEU A 37 7.24 2.29 20.28
CA LEU A 37 8.25 2.48 19.22
C LEU A 37 8.43 1.19 18.39
N VAL A 38 8.56 0.04 19.05
CA VAL A 38 8.69 -1.26 18.38
C VAL A 38 7.42 -1.62 17.60
N ALA A 39 6.24 -1.35 18.15
CA ALA A 39 4.97 -1.63 17.48
C ALA A 39 4.79 -0.77 16.22
N GLU A 40 5.12 0.52 16.29
CA GLU A 40 5.06 1.45 15.14
C GLU A 40 6.08 1.07 14.06
N LEU A 41 7.30 0.66 14.45
CA LEU A 41 8.30 0.14 13.49
C LEU A 41 7.79 -1.10 12.76
N ARG A 42 7.23 -2.07 13.48
CA ARG A 42 6.70 -3.30 12.87
C ARG A 42 5.55 -3.01 11.92
N LEU A 43 4.65 -2.09 12.28
CA LEU A 43 3.59 -1.61 11.41
C LEU A 43 4.18 -0.98 10.13
N ALA A 44 5.12 -0.05 10.27
CA ALA A 44 5.73 0.64 9.13
C ALA A 44 6.46 -0.33 8.20
N GLN A 45 7.23 -1.28 8.75
CA GLN A 45 7.94 -2.29 7.97
C GLN A 45 6.98 -3.24 7.23
N PHE A 46 5.93 -3.71 7.90
CA PHE A 46 4.93 -4.55 7.26
C PHE A 46 4.15 -3.80 6.17
N ALA A 47 3.78 -2.54 6.42
CA ALA A 47 3.14 -1.67 5.44
C ALA A 47 4.06 -1.41 4.22
N ALA A 48 5.35 -1.17 4.46
CA ALA A 48 6.34 -0.99 3.39
C ALA A 48 6.49 -2.27 2.55
N LEU A 49 6.46 -3.46 3.16
CA LEU A 49 6.47 -4.74 2.43
C LEU A 49 5.23 -4.90 1.55
N VAL A 50 4.04 -4.55 2.05
CA VAL A 50 2.80 -4.59 1.26
C VAL A 50 2.85 -3.58 0.10
N LEU A 51 3.35 -2.37 0.34
CA LEU A 51 3.51 -1.36 -0.70
C LEU A 51 4.51 -1.81 -1.78
N ALA A 52 5.62 -2.42 -1.38
CA ALA A 52 6.60 -2.99 -2.31
C ALA A 52 6.03 -4.17 -3.11
N LEU A 53 5.21 -5.03 -2.48
CA LEU A 53 4.49 -6.10 -3.17
C LEU A 53 3.57 -5.54 -4.25
N PHE A 54 2.84 -4.46 -3.95
CA PHE A 54 1.97 -3.80 -4.92
C PHE A 54 2.78 -3.18 -6.06
N GLY A 55 3.90 -2.52 -5.78
CA GLY A 55 4.85 -2.09 -6.80
C GLY A 55 5.31 -3.24 -7.71
N GLY A 56 5.57 -4.43 -7.15
CA GLY A 56 5.91 -5.63 -7.91
C GLY A 56 4.84 -6.06 -8.91
N ILE A 57 3.56 -5.83 -8.62
CA ILE A 57 2.44 -6.12 -9.55
C ILE A 57 2.54 -5.25 -10.81
N TYR A 58 2.85 -3.96 -10.65
CA TYR A 58 3.03 -3.02 -11.77
C TYR A 58 4.25 -3.37 -12.65
N ILE A 59 5.25 -4.08 -12.13
CA ILE A 59 6.37 -4.60 -12.92
C ILE A 59 5.98 -5.87 -13.67
N GLY A 60 5.21 -6.76 -13.03
CA GLY A 60 4.87 -8.07 -13.56
C GLY A 60 3.89 -8.04 -14.75
N ILE A 61 2.91 -7.12 -14.74
CA ILE A 61 1.88 -7.05 -15.79
C ILE A 61 2.48 -6.69 -17.17
N PRO A 62 3.28 -5.62 -17.32
CA PRO A 62 3.81 -5.23 -18.62
C PRO A 62 4.84 -6.21 -19.21
N LEU A 63 5.53 -7.00 -18.35
CA LEU A 63 6.47 -8.04 -18.79
C LEU A 63 5.78 -9.24 -19.42
N VAL A 64 4.51 -9.52 -19.06
CA VAL A 64 3.75 -10.67 -19.55
C VAL A 64 2.93 -10.33 -20.81
N GLN A 65 2.56 -9.05 -21.00
CA GLN A 65 1.65 -8.63 -22.08
C GLN A 65 2.32 -8.07 -23.34
N GLU A 66 3.65 -8.19 -23.49
CA GLU A 66 4.43 -7.61 -24.60
C GLU A 66 4.16 -6.10 -24.82
N ALA A 67 4.88 -5.24 -24.09
CA ALA A 67 5.00 -3.79 -24.33
C ALA A 67 3.70 -3.07 -24.73
N SER A 68 2.65 -3.22 -23.91
CA SER A 68 1.44 -2.39 -23.99
C SER A 68 1.81 -0.89 -23.87
N PRO A 69 1.18 0.02 -24.65
CA PRO A 69 1.40 1.46 -24.51
C PRO A 69 1.20 1.88 -23.05
N GLY A 70 2.21 2.49 -22.42
CA GLY A 70 2.14 2.89 -21.00
C GLY A 70 2.99 2.06 -20.03
N ALA A 71 3.51 0.92 -20.47
CA ALA A 71 4.36 0.04 -19.66
C ALA A 71 5.50 0.77 -18.91
N GLY A 72 6.13 1.77 -19.55
CA GLY A 72 7.20 2.55 -18.93
C GLY A 72 6.73 3.40 -17.73
N ILE A 73 5.49 3.90 -17.74
CA ILE A 73 4.91 4.66 -16.63
C ILE A 73 4.64 3.74 -15.45
N ASP A 74 4.08 2.56 -15.70
CA ASP A 74 3.80 1.58 -14.64
C ASP A 74 5.08 1.10 -13.96
N VAL A 75 6.13 0.85 -14.74
CA VAL A 75 7.47 0.55 -14.19
C VAL A 75 8.01 1.72 -13.38
N ALA A 76 7.89 2.96 -13.85
CA ALA A 76 8.36 4.14 -13.11
C ALA A 76 7.60 4.32 -11.78
N LEU A 77 6.28 4.12 -11.78
CA LEU A 77 5.44 4.16 -10.58
C LEU A 77 5.80 3.03 -9.61
N ALA A 78 6.01 1.82 -10.11
CA ALA A 78 6.47 0.69 -9.31
C ALA A 78 7.79 0.98 -8.58
N ILE A 79 8.78 1.52 -9.31
CA ILE A 79 10.06 1.93 -8.73
C ILE A 79 9.87 3.08 -7.73
N GLY A 80 8.95 4.01 -7.99
CA GLY A 80 8.58 5.07 -7.05
C GLY A 80 8.03 4.52 -5.74
N PHE A 81 7.07 3.59 -5.79
CA PHE A 81 6.53 2.94 -4.59
C PHE A 81 7.56 2.11 -3.85
N LEU A 82 8.43 1.39 -4.58
CA LEU A 82 9.56 0.67 -3.99
C LEU A 82 10.51 1.63 -3.28
N ALA A 83 10.86 2.76 -3.90
CA ALA A 83 11.73 3.76 -3.30
C ALA A 83 11.12 4.36 -2.02
N ILE A 84 9.81 4.63 -2.00
CA ILE A 84 9.09 5.07 -0.80
C ILE A 84 9.16 3.99 0.30
N ALA A 85 8.90 2.73 -0.04
CA ALA A 85 8.97 1.62 0.90
C ALA A 85 10.39 1.44 1.47
N SER A 86 11.42 1.47 0.61
CA SER A 86 12.83 1.39 1.00
C SER A 86 13.26 2.58 1.86
N ALA A 87 12.80 3.79 1.54
CA ALA A 87 13.06 4.95 2.36
C ALA A 87 12.43 4.77 3.75
N ALA A 88 11.15 4.38 3.81
CA ALA A 88 10.41 4.25 5.06
C ALA A 88 11.08 3.33 6.10
N ILE A 89 11.64 2.19 5.68
CA ILE A 89 12.30 1.24 6.60
C ILE A 89 13.60 1.76 7.24
N THR A 90 14.13 2.89 6.75
CA THR A 90 15.34 3.54 7.27
C THR A 90 15.04 4.75 8.15
N GLN A 91 13.77 5.10 8.35
CA GLN A 91 13.36 6.29 9.08
C GLN A 91 12.88 5.97 10.50
N GLU A 92 12.83 7.01 11.33
CA GLU A 92 12.10 6.95 12.59
C GLU A 92 10.62 6.65 12.37
N PRO A 93 9.93 6.02 13.34
CA PRO A 93 8.61 5.43 13.10
C PRO A 93 7.55 6.43 12.65
N ALA A 94 7.63 7.66 13.17
CA ALA A 94 6.70 8.74 12.82
C ALA A 94 6.74 9.04 11.31
N ARG A 95 7.97 9.21 10.82
CA ARG A 95 8.24 9.53 9.43
C ARG A 95 8.03 8.31 8.54
N ALA A 96 8.41 7.12 9.01
CA ALA A 96 8.17 5.87 8.30
C ALA A 96 6.67 5.63 8.06
N LEU A 97 5.83 5.75 9.10
CA LEU A 97 4.38 5.61 8.99
C LEU A 97 3.74 6.69 8.10
N THR A 98 4.25 7.92 8.16
CA THR A 98 3.80 8.99 7.26
C THR A 98 4.15 8.68 5.81
N LEU A 99 5.39 8.22 5.53
CA LEU A 99 5.83 7.87 4.18
C LEU A 99 5.01 6.73 3.58
N VAL A 100 4.79 5.64 4.32
CA VAL A 100 3.97 4.52 3.81
C VAL A 100 2.50 4.94 3.64
N SER A 101 1.96 5.77 4.54
CA SER A 101 0.59 6.30 4.40
C SER A 101 0.45 7.13 3.12
N LEU A 102 1.40 8.04 2.84
CA LEU A 102 1.45 8.79 1.59
C LEU A 102 1.66 7.89 0.37
N GLY A 103 2.47 6.83 0.49
CA GLY A 103 2.68 5.84 -0.55
C GLY A 103 1.39 5.13 -0.95
N PHE A 104 0.63 4.63 0.01
CA PHE A 104 -0.70 4.04 -0.24
C PHE A 104 -1.70 5.07 -0.79
N ALA A 105 -1.73 6.29 -0.25
CA ALA A 105 -2.59 7.34 -0.79
C ALA A 105 -2.24 7.68 -2.26
N GLY A 106 -0.96 7.73 -2.60
CA GLY A 106 -0.49 7.89 -3.97
C GLY A 106 -0.88 6.71 -4.86
N HIS A 107 -0.78 5.49 -4.36
CA HIS A 107 -1.22 4.29 -5.07
C HIS A 107 -2.73 4.30 -5.35
N ALA A 108 -3.55 4.76 -4.40
CA ALA A 108 -4.98 4.94 -4.60
C ALA A 108 -5.27 5.91 -5.77
N VAL A 109 -4.53 7.02 -5.85
CA VAL A 109 -4.65 8.00 -6.93
C VAL A 109 -4.29 7.36 -8.28
N VAL A 110 -3.22 6.57 -8.33
CA VAL A 110 -2.80 5.84 -9.54
C VAL A 110 -3.89 4.86 -9.96
N ALA A 111 -4.45 4.07 -9.03
CA ALA A 111 -5.53 3.14 -9.32
C ALA A 111 -6.74 3.86 -9.94
N LEU A 112 -7.19 4.97 -9.36
CA LEU A 112 -8.28 5.77 -9.92
C LEU A 112 -7.93 6.40 -11.28
N ALA A 113 -6.66 6.75 -11.51
CA ALA A 113 -6.22 7.28 -12.80
C ALA A 113 -6.27 6.23 -13.91
N HIS A 114 -5.90 4.98 -13.63
CA HIS A 114 -6.13 3.85 -14.54
C HIS A 114 -7.62 3.62 -14.78
N GLY A 115 -8.43 3.56 -13.72
CA GLY A 115 -9.88 3.34 -13.84
C GLY A 115 -10.65 4.47 -14.54
N ALA A 116 -10.03 5.63 -14.72
CA ALA A 116 -10.58 6.78 -15.45
C ALA A 116 -9.91 6.99 -16.81
N ASP A 117 -9.20 5.98 -17.33
CA ASP A 117 -8.47 5.98 -18.60
C ASP A 117 -7.47 7.14 -18.77
N ARG A 118 -6.99 7.73 -17.66
CA ARG A 118 -5.94 8.77 -17.67
C ARG A 118 -4.53 8.18 -17.70
N LEU A 119 -4.40 6.95 -17.23
CA LEU A 119 -3.23 6.12 -17.42
C LEU A 119 -3.64 4.91 -18.25
N PRO A 120 -2.80 4.45 -19.19
CA PRO A 120 -3.09 3.21 -19.92
C PRO A 120 -3.29 2.07 -18.93
N SER A 121 -4.34 1.28 -19.10
CA SER A 121 -4.56 0.11 -18.28
C SER A 121 -4.84 -1.08 -19.19
N ASP A 122 -4.12 -2.18 -18.95
CA ASP A 122 -4.54 -3.46 -19.47
C ASP A 122 -5.85 -3.89 -18.79
N SER A 123 -6.61 -4.77 -19.45
CA SER A 123 -7.98 -5.16 -19.14
C SER A 123 -8.16 -5.77 -17.74
N VAL A 124 -8.25 -4.92 -16.71
CA VAL A 124 -8.75 -5.27 -15.38
C VAL A 124 -10.27 -5.08 -15.33
N PRO A 125 -11.00 -5.85 -14.49
CA PRO A 125 -12.44 -5.64 -14.32
C PRO A 125 -12.76 -4.20 -13.86
N GLU A 126 -13.87 -3.62 -14.36
CA GLU A 126 -14.26 -2.22 -14.07
C GLU A 126 -14.32 -1.88 -12.56
N TRP A 127 -14.65 -2.85 -11.71
CA TRP A 127 -14.73 -2.65 -10.26
C TRP A 127 -13.36 -2.57 -9.58
N PHE A 128 -12.31 -3.13 -10.19
CA PHE A 128 -11.02 -3.35 -9.55
C PHE A 128 -10.29 -2.05 -9.18
N PRO A 129 -10.18 -1.03 -10.07
CA PRO A 129 -9.53 0.24 -9.74
C PRO A 129 -10.13 0.93 -8.51
N VAL A 130 -11.46 0.97 -8.41
CA VAL A 130 -12.17 1.59 -7.29
C VAL A 130 -11.98 0.77 -6.00
N ALA A 131 -12.09 -0.55 -6.07
CA ALA A 131 -11.85 -1.42 -4.91
C ALA A 131 -10.40 -1.29 -4.40
N CYS A 132 -9.42 -1.22 -5.29
CA CYS A 132 -8.01 -0.98 -4.95
C CYS A 132 -7.85 0.35 -4.24
N ALA A 133 -8.41 1.44 -4.79
CA ALA A 133 -8.31 2.75 -4.18
C ALA A 133 -8.93 2.81 -2.78
N ILE A 134 -10.09 2.17 -2.56
CA ILE A 134 -10.71 2.06 -1.23
C ILE A 134 -9.79 1.32 -0.26
N TYR A 135 -9.22 0.20 -0.70
CA TYR A 135 -8.28 -0.59 0.09
C TYR A 135 -7.06 0.26 0.49
N ASP A 136 -6.46 0.94 -0.47
CA ASP A 136 -5.26 1.75 -0.27
C ASP A 136 -5.49 2.92 0.68
N VAL A 137 -6.61 3.66 0.51
CA VAL A 137 -6.98 4.75 1.42
C VAL A 137 -7.22 4.21 2.84
N THR A 138 -7.85 3.04 2.96
CA THR A 138 -8.06 2.38 4.25
C THR A 138 -6.73 2.03 4.91
N VAL A 139 -5.81 1.41 4.17
CA VAL A 139 -4.47 1.07 4.66
C VAL A 139 -3.67 2.33 5.03
N ALA A 140 -3.75 3.39 4.22
CA ALA A 140 -3.12 4.66 4.50
C ALA A 140 -3.61 5.25 5.83
N ALA A 141 -4.92 5.25 6.07
CA ALA A 141 -5.52 5.71 7.32
C ALA A 141 -5.11 4.84 8.52
N VAL A 142 -5.10 3.52 8.34
CA VAL A 142 -4.64 2.56 9.36
C VAL A 142 -3.18 2.80 9.73
N CYS A 143 -2.30 3.05 8.76
CA CYS A 143 -0.89 3.35 9.02
C CYS A 143 -0.69 4.70 9.71
N TYR A 144 -1.56 5.68 9.42
CA TYR A 144 -1.45 7.03 10.00
C TYR A 144 -2.10 7.15 11.39
N LEU A 145 -3.02 6.25 11.75
CA LEU A 145 -3.75 6.28 13.02
C LEU A 145 -2.84 6.43 14.27
N PRO A 146 -1.71 5.70 14.42
CA PRO A 146 -0.83 5.89 15.58
C PRO A 146 -0.21 7.29 15.64
N ILE A 147 -0.03 7.97 14.50
CA ILE A 147 0.51 9.34 14.45
C ILE A 147 -0.51 10.34 14.98
N VAL A 148 -1.77 10.24 14.55
CA VAL A 148 -2.85 11.12 15.01
C VAL A 148 -3.14 10.96 16.50
N ARG A 149 -2.81 9.79 17.07
CA ARG A 149 -2.91 9.54 18.52
C ARG A 149 -1.63 9.88 19.30
N ARG A 150 -0.75 10.71 18.74
CA ARG A 150 0.32 11.34 19.51
C ARG A 150 -0.26 12.65 20.08
N PRO A 151 -0.24 12.85 21.41
CA PRO A 151 -0.69 14.09 22.04
C PRO A 151 0.19 15.28 21.64
#